data_AF-A0A3P8PK94-F1
#
_entry.id   AF-A0A3P8PK94-F1
#
_cell.length_a   1.000
_cell.length_b   1.000
_cell.length_c   1.000
_cell.angle_alpha   90.00
_cell.angle_beta   90.00
_cell.angle_gamma   90.00
#
_symmetry.space_group_name_H-M   'P 1'
#
loop_
_entity.id
_entity.type
_entity.pdbx_description
1 polymer ?
#
loop_
_entity_poly.entity_id
_entity_poly.type
_entity_poly.pdbx_seq_one_letter_code
_entity_poly.pdbx_strand_id
1 'polypeptide(L)'
;MYDGGLHYNNGRPGQDEHFRGRVSHFPQELQFGNASIIIRNTTVADSGDYTCDFPHLQPEQRFCIKLVVELTLKDRSGEIPGAAPKPFVGILNISEDEALLKCEVRGASPKPKVEWRDSDGNILPAEEPQVSRTGERYDITLLTTVTRTNSSLFHCVATQEEMGHVTRDQIDVRYCEKTSEVKSRYGVGVLIGLWFSGVAATLALSVAAKCIRKHKKGESE
;
A
#
# COMPACT_ATOMS: atom_id res chain seq x y z
N MET A 1 23.24 -34.90 5.89
CA MET A 1 21.99 -34.53 6.58
C MET A 1 21.51 -35.66 7.49
N TYR A 2 21.34 -36.87 6.97
CA TYR A 2 21.07 -38.11 7.70
C TYR A 2 22.13 -39.15 7.30
N ASP A 3 22.62 -39.96 8.23
CA ASP A 3 23.53 -41.07 7.98
C ASP A 3 23.41 -42.08 9.12
N GLY A 4 22.88 -43.27 8.82
CA GLY A 4 22.74 -44.35 9.81
C GLY A 4 22.02 -43.97 11.10
N GLY A 5 21.04 -43.05 11.06
CA GLY A 5 20.31 -42.55 12.24
C GLY A 5 20.85 -41.25 12.83
N LEU A 6 22.09 -40.86 12.50
CA LEU A 6 22.69 -39.60 12.91
C LEU A 6 22.29 -38.46 11.97
N HIS A 7 21.87 -37.33 12.54
CA HIS A 7 21.49 -36.15 11.77
C HIS A 7 21.89 -34.85 12.47
N TYR A 8 21.87 -33.73 11.75
CA TYR A 8 22.42 -32.45 12.25
C TYR A 8 21.72 -31.92 13.52
N ASN A 9 20.42 -32.20 13.70
CA ASN A 9 19.71 -31.86 14.94
C ASN A 9 19.93 -32.88 16.08
N ASN A 10 20.68 -33.95 15.84
CA ASN A 10 20.98 -35.00 16.82
C ASN A 10 22.44 -35.48 16.68
N GLY A 11 23.38 -34.57 16.93
CA GLY A 11 24.79 -34.91 17.16
C GLY A 11 25.71 -34.96 15.93
N ARG A 12 25.24 -34.69 14.71
CA ARG A 12 26.12 -34.57 13.54
C ARG A 12 26.66 -33.12 13.40
N PRO A 13 27.98 -32.88 13.31
CA PRO A 13 28.54 -31.55 13.07
C PRO A 13 28.61 -31.22 11.56
N GLY A 14 28.78 -29.94 11.21
CA GLY A 14 29.03 -29.50 9.84
C GLY A 14 27.81 -29.04 9.03
N GLN A 15 26.67 -28.80 9.68
CA GLN A 15 25.59 -28.03 9.05
C GLN A 15 26.01 -26.56 8.96
N ASP A 16 25.72 -25.93 7.82
CA ASP A 16 25.87 -24.49 7.66
C ASP A 16 24.99 -23.73 8.68
N GLU A 17 25.55 -22.69 9.30
CA GLU A 17 24.86 -21.89 10.33
C GLU A 17 23.56 -21.30 9.82
N HIS A 18 23.47 -20.94 8.54
CA HIS A 18 22.25 -20.38 7.92
C HIS A 18 21.05 -21.34 8.00
N PHE A 19 21.29 -22.65 7.98
CA PHE A 19 20.25 -23.69 8.01
C PHE A 19 20.03 -24.30 9.41
N ARG A 20 20.87 -23.93 10.37
CA ARG A 20 20.86 -24.52 11.71
C ARG A 20 19.52 -24.28 12.41
N GLY A 21 18.93 -25.34 12.97
CA GLY A 21 17.66 -25.27 13.70
C GLY A 21 16.41 -25.02 12.84
N ARG A 22 16.56 -24.80 11.53
CA ARG A 22 15.43 -24.60 10.58
C ARG A 22 15.14 -25.82 9.73
N VAL A 23 16.08 -26.75 9.60
CA VAL A 23 15.95 -27.93 8.73
C VAL A 23 15.53 -29.18 9.52
N SER A 24 14.54 -29.91 9.04
CA SER A 24 14.11 -31.21 9.56
C SER A 24 13.80 -32.18 8.43
N HIS A 25 13.67 -33.47 8.74
CA HIS A 25 13.29 -34.52 7.79
C HIS A 25 12.24 -35.42 8.42
N PHE A 26 11.78 -36.43 7.68
CA PHE A 26 10.80 -37.42 8.13
C PHE A 26 11.47 -38.80 8.31
N PRO A 27 12.10 -39.08 9.47
CA PRO A 27 12.83 -40.35 9.67
C PRO A 27 11.98 -41.60 9.41
N GLN A 28 10.71 -41.59 9.83
CA GLN A 28 9.78 -42.70 9.70
C GLN A 28 9.37 -42.96 8.24
N GLU A 29 9.49 -41.95 7.38
CA GLU A 29 9.08 -42.01 5.97
C GLU A 29 10.22 -42.49 5.05
N LEU A 30 11.45 -42.56 5.56
CA LEU A 30 12.61 -43.04 4.81
C LEU A 30 12.43 -44.49 4.34
N GLN A 31 11.82 -45.34 5.16
CA GLN A 31 11.54 -46.74 4.80
C GLN A 31 10.52 -46.88 3.65
N PHE A 32 9.75 -45.82 3.39
CA PHE A 32 8.79 -45.72 2.29
C PHE A 32 9.36 -44.92 1.10
N GLY A 33 10.65 -44.57 1.14
CA GLY A 33 11.34 -43.84 0.07
C GLY A 33 11.14 -42.32 0.09
N ASN A 34 10.49 -41.76 1.12
CA ASN A 34 10.32 -40.32 1.23
C ASN A 34 11.45 -39.71 2.07
N ALA A 35 12.43 -39.13 1.37
CA ALA A 35 13.56 -38.42 1.94
C ALA A 35 13.39 -36.89 1.91
N SER A 36 12.15 -36.42 1.92
CA SER A 36 11.85 -34.99 1.89
C SER A 36 12.32 -34.29 3.18
N ILE A 37 12.60 -33.00 3.03
CA ILE A 37 13.06 -32.14 4.13
C ILE A 37 12.11 -30.96 4.29
N ILE A 38 12.02 -30.42 5.50
CA ILE A 38 11.34 -29.17 5.78
C ILE A 38 12.41 -28.14 6.11
N ILE A 39 12.35 -26.97 5.46
CA ILE A 39 13.08 -25.76 5.85
C ILE A 39 12.06 -24.78 6.42
N ARG A 40 12.21 -24.40 7.69
CA ARG A 40 11.32 -23.45 8.38
C ARG A 40 11.80 -22.01 8.19
N ASN A 41 10.88 -21.06 8.30
CA ASN A 41 11.16 -19.62 8.20
C ASN A 41 12.00 -19.29 6.96
N THR A 42 11.52 -19.70 5.79
CA THR A 42 12.22 -19.49 4.53
C THR A 42 12.30 -18.01 4.19
N THR A 43 13.44 -17.61 3.62
CA THR A 43 13.73 -16.28 3.12
C THR A 43 14.05 -16.34 1.64
N VAL A 44 14.04 -15.21 0.94
CA VAL A 44 14.42 -15.15 -0.49
C VAL A 44 15.84 -15.71 -0.71
N ALA A 45 16.73 -15.52 0.27
CA ALA A 45 18.10 -16.04 0.26
C ALA A 45 18.18 -17.58 0.35
N ASP A 46 17.10 -18.26 0.76
CA ASP A 46 17.04 -19.73 0.72
C ASP A 46 16.75 -20.26 -0.70
N SER A 47 16.40 -19.40 -1.67
CA SER A 47 16.19 -19.83 -3.06
C SER A 47 17.49 -20.34 -3.68
N GLY A 48 17.40 -21.39 -4.48
CA GLY A 48 18.57 -21.94 -5.17
C GLY A 48 18.39 -23.39 -5.60
N ASP A 49 19.44 -23.94 -6.18
CA ASP A 49 19.50 -25.35 -6.55
C ASP A 49 20.04 -26.17 -5.38
N TYR A 50 19.21 -27.08 -4.89
CA TYR A 50 19.52 -28.03 -3.83
C TYR A 50 19.83 -29.38 -4.46
N THR A 51 20.78 -30.11 -3.88
CA THR A 51 21.10 -31.49 -4.28
C THR A 51 20.79 -32.44 -3.14
N CYS A 52 19.96 -33.44 -3.40
CA CYS A 52 19.82 -34.62 -2.56
C CYS A 52 20.82 -35.67 -3.05
N ASP A 53 21.70 -36.13 -2.15
CA ASP A 53 22.73 -37.12 -2.43
C ASP A 53 22.45 -38.41 -1.65
N PHE A 54 22.42 -39.54 -2.36
CA PHE A 54 22.20 -40.87 -1.82
C PHE A 54 23.39 -41.77 -2.17
N PRO A 55 24.53 -41.64 -1.45
CA PRO A 55 25.79 -42.29 -1.81
C PRO A 55 25.80 -43.79 -1.51
N HIS A 56 24.84 -44.28 -0.73
CA HIS A 56 24.73 -45.69 -0.34
C HIS A 56 23.77 -46.50 -1.23
N LEU A 57 23.08 -45.86 -2.17
CA LEU A 57 22.32 -46.58 -3.19
C LEU A 57 23.29 -47.17 -4.22
N GLN A 58 22.90 -48.28 -4.84
CA GLN A 58 23.66 -48.93 -5.90
C GLN A 58 22.79 -49.02 -7.16
N PRO A 59 23.04 -48.18 -8.20
CA PRO A 59 24.08 -47.14 -8.26
C PRO A 59 23.78 -45.95 -7.33
N GLU A 60 24.80 -45.13 -7.05
CA GLU A 60 24.62 -43.87 -6.34
C GLU A 60 23.60 -42.99 -7.07
N GLN A 61 22.80 -42.24 -6.31
CA GLN A 61 21.76 -41.39 -6.90
C GLN A 61 21.88 -39.97 -6.40
N ARG A 62 21.68 -39.02 -7.31
CA ARG A 62 21.65 -37.59 -7.01
C ARG A 62 20.43 -36.96 -7.68
N PHE A 63 19.72 -36.13 -6.94
CA PHE A 63 18.55 -35.43 -7.43
C PHE A 63 18.74 -33.92 -7.19
N CYS A 64 18.54 -33.13 -8.23
CA CYS A 64 18.59 -31.68 -8.15
C CYS A 64 17.16 -31.13 -8.01
N ILE A 65 16.94 -30.28 -7.02
CA ILE A 65 15.66 -29.63 -6.75
C ILE A 65 15.90 -28.13 -6.73
N LYS A 66 15.13 -27.36 -7.49
CA LYS A 66 15.17 -25.90 -7.44
C LYS A 66 14.14 -25.39 -6.44
N LEU A 67 14.59 -24.74 -5.37
CA LEU A 67 13.72 -24.02 -4.44
C LEU A 67 13.59 -22.57 -4.91
N VAL A 68 12.35 -22.11 -5.06
CA VAL A 68 12.03 -20.71 -5.36
C VAL A 68 11.21 -20.17 -4.19
N VAL A 69 11.74 -19.17 -3.49
CA VAL A 69 11.05 -18.47 -2.41
C VAL A 69 10.68 -17.08 -2.91
N GLU A 70 9.39 -16.83 -3.05
CA GLU A 70 8.86 -15.54 -3.47
C GLU A 70 8.42 -14.71 -2.27
N LEU A 71 8.84 -13.45 -2.25
CA LEU A 71 8.39 -12.50 -1.24
C LEU A 71 6.96 -12.06 -1.58
N THR A 72 6.01 -12.40 -0.70
CA THR A 72 4.63 -11.91 -0.84
C THR A 72 4.45 -10.63 -0.04
N LEU A 73 4.19 -9.52 -0.74
CA LEU A 73 3.77 -8.27 -0.13
C LEU A 73 2.30 -8.36 0.30
N LYS A 74 2.03 -8.24 1.61
CA LYS A 74 0.68 -8.04 2.13
C LYS A 74 0.70 -7.10 3.33
N ASP A 75 -0.46 -6.59 3.71
CA ASP A 75 -0.57 -5.83 4.95
C ASP A 75 -0.23 -6.75 6.14
N ARG A 76 0.65 -6.25 7.00
CA ARG A 76 1.18 -6.89 8.23
C ARG A 76 1.10 -5.94 9.41
N SER A 77 0.36 -4.85 9.26
CA SER A 77 0.13 -3.87 10.31
C SER A 77 -0.44 -4.60 11.53
N GLY A 78 0.25 -4.52 12.66
CA GLY A 78 -0.13 -5.23 13.88
C GLY A 78 0.28 -6.71 13.96
N GLU A 79 0.74 -7.33 12.87
CA GLU A 79 1.34 -8.68 12.90
C GLU A 79 2.81 -8.63 13.32
N ILE A 80 3.56 -7.68 12.75
CA ILE A 80 5.01 -7.57 12.95
C ILE A 80 5.36 -6.22 13.59
N PRO A 81 6.12 -6.21 14.71
CA PRO A 81 6.64 -4.96 15.27
C PRO A 81 7.46 -4.19 14.23
N GLY A 82 7.17 -2.90 14.07
CA GLY A 82 7.87 -2.05 13.10
C GLY A 82 7.26 -2.02 11.69
N ALA A 83 6.29 -2.88 11.39
CA ALA A 83 5.50 -2.74 10.17
C ALA A 83 4.87 -1.34 10.11
N ALA A 84 4.99 -0.69 8.95
CA ALA A 84 4.46 0.65 8.73
C ALA A 84 2.95 0.63 9.00
N PRO A 85 2.41 1.57 9.80
CA PRO A 85 0.98 1.68 9.94
C PRO A 85 0.38 2.21 8.64
N LYS A 86 -0.94 2.06 8.52
CA LYS A 86 -1.70 2.66 7.43
C LYS A 86 -1.33 4.15 7.28
N PRO A 87 -0.93 4.63 6.08
CA PRO A 87 -0.51 6.01 5.89
C PRO A 87 -1.63 6.99 6.18
N PHE A 88 -1.29 8.18 6.69
CA PHE A 88 -2.23 9.29 6.81
C PHE A 88 -2.15 10.17 5.58
N VAL A 89 -3.27 10.28 4.85
CA VAL A 89 -3.38 11.10 3.64
C VAL A 89 -4.21 12.36 3.86
N GLY A 90 -3.82 13.46 3.22
CA GLY A 90 -4.55 14.73 3.30
C GLY A 90 -4.32 15.63 2.10
N ILE A 91 -5.25 16.55 1.87
CA ILE A 91 -5.12 17.63 0.89
C ILE A 91 -4.63 18.86 1.65
N LEU A 92 -3.45 19.36 1.31
CA LEU A 92 -2.89 20.58 1.91
C LEU A 92 -3.43 21.84 1.23
N ASN A 93 -3.56 21.81 -0.10
CA ASN A 93 -4.08 22.92 -0.88
C ASN A 93 -4.81 22.39 -2.11
N ILE A 94 -5.84 23.12 -2.54
CA ILE A 94 -6.57 22.86 -3.79
C ILE A 94 -6.79 24.18 -4.53
N SER A 95 -6.39 24.20 -5.79
CA SER A 95 -6.65 25.27 -6.75
C SER A 95 -7.73 24.84 -7.75
N GLU A 96 -7.95 25.61 -8.81
CA GLU A 96 -8.95 25.25 -9.84
C GLU A 96 -8.58 23.96 -10.59
N ASP A 97 -7.28 23.75 -10.81
CA ASP A 97 -6.76 22.67 -11.67
C ASP A 97 -5.70 21.80 -10.98
N GLU A 98 -5.28 22.11 -9.75
CA GLU A 98 -4.25 21.38 -9.02
C GLU A 98 -4.62 21.11 -7.56
N ALA A 99 -4.11 20.01 -7.00
CA ALA A 99 -4.19 19.72 -5.58
C ALA A 99 -2.82 19.27 -5.05
N LEU A 100 -2.39 19.86 -3.93
CA LEU A 100 -1.20 19.44 -3.19
C LEU A 100 -1.63 18.40 -2.16
N LEU A 101 -1.16 17.18 -2.32
CA LEU A 101 -1.45 16.05 -1.43
C LEU A 101 -0.27 15.80 -0.49
N LYS A 102 -0.59 15.39 0.74
CA LYS A 102 0.36 14.96 1.76
C LYS A 102 0.09 13.52 2.15
N CYS A 103 1.13 12.71 2.16
CA CYS A 103 1.13 11.39 2.77
C CYS A 103 2.12 11.37 3.93
N GLU A 104 1.70 10.79 5.06
CA GLU A 104 2.52 10.69 6.25
C GLU A 104 2.49 9.26 6.82
N VAL A 105 3.67 8.67 6.99
CA VAL A 105 3.87 7.33 7.58
C VAL A 105 4.71 7.51 8.83
N ARG A 106 4.23 7.03 9.98
CA ARG A 106 4.89 7.22 11.27
C ARG A 106 5.35 5.91 11.89
N GLY A 107 6.51 5.93 12.54
CA GLY A 107 6.95 4.89 13.46
C GLY A 107 7.40 3.59 12.80
N ALA A 108 7.69 3.58 11.49
CA ALA A 108 8.02 2.38 10.75
C ALA A 108 9.50 1.98 10.94
N SER A 109 9.78 0.68 10.99
CA SER A 109 11.14 0.10 11.02
C SER A 109 11.12 -1.31 10.42
N PRO A 110 11.90 -1.61 9.37
CA PRO A 110 12.89 -0.75 8.68
C PRO A 110 12.25 0.42 7.90
N LYS A 111 13.07 1.34 7.36
CA LYS A 111 12.59 2.51 6.61
C LYS A 111 11.71 2.06 5.42
N PRO A 112 10.44 2.46 5.34
CA PRO A 112 9.60 2.10 4.21
C PRO A 112 9.93 2.96 2.97
N LYS A 113 9.72 2.38 1.80
CA LYS A 113 9.58 3.14 0.55
C LYS A 113 8.16 3.68 0.48
N VAL A 114 8.00 5.00 0.28
CA VAL A 114 6.69 5.66 0.20
C VAL A 114 6.53 6.25 -1.21
N GLU A 115 5.43 5.94 -1.87
CA GLU A 115 5.12 6.40 -3.23
C GLU A 115 3.65 6.82 -3.33
N TRP A 116 3.37 7.84 -4.12
CA TRP A 116 2.02 8.14 -4.58
C TRP A 116 1.73 7.39 -5.87
N ARG A 117 0.49 6.89 -6.00
CA ARG A 117 0.00 6.22 -7.20
C ARG A 117 -1.37 6.71 -7.60
N ASP A 118 -1.66 6.70 -8.89
CA ASP A 118 -3.01 6.92 -9.42
C ASP A 118 -3.86 5.64 -9.35
N SER A 119 -5.11 5.74 -9.81
CA SER A 119 -6.06 4.62 -9.91
C SER A 119 -5.61 3.48 -10.82
N ASP A 120 -4.74 3.75 -11.79
CA ASP A 120 -4.21 2.76 -12.74
C ASP A 120 -2.93 2.09 -12.20
N GLY A 121 -2.44 2.55 -11.04
CA GLY A 121 -1.26 2.03 -10.36
C GLY A 121 0.06 2.66 -10.80
N ASN A 122 0.02 3.71 -11.62
CA ASN A 122 1.21 4.44 -12.07
C ASN A 122 1.76 5.27 -10.91
N ILE A 123 3.09 5.35 -10.82
CA ILE A 123 3.77 6.16 -9.80
C ILE A 123 3.74 7.63 -10.20
N LEU A 124 3.34 8.49 -9.27
CA LEU A 124 3.26 9.93 -9.48
C LEU A 124 4.59 10.62 -9.13
N PRO A 125 4.95 11.71 -9.85
CA PRO A 125 6.08 12.52 -9.47
C PRO A 125 5.82 13.21 -8.14
N ALA A 126 6.74 13.06 -7.18
CA ALA A 126 6.61 13.60 -5.84
C ALA A 126 7.87 14.41 -5.47
N GLU A 127 7.73 15.29 -4.48
CA GLU A 127 8.87 15.97 -3.87
C GLU A 127 9.78 14.99 -3.12
N GLU A 128 11.03 15.39 -2.84
CA GLU A 128 11.93 14.57 -2.05
C GLU A 128 11.31 14.27 -0.66
N PRO A 129 11.19 13.00 -0.25
CA PRO A 129 10.54 12.65 1.02
C PRO A 129 11.26 13.30 2.21
N GLN A 130 10.49 13.95 3.07
CA GLN A 130 11.00 14.41 4.35
C GLN A 130 11.07 13.22 5.31
N VAL A 131 12.27 12.86 5.72
CA VAL A 131 12.52 11.72 6.60
C VAL A 131 13.05 12.19 7.93
N SER A 132 12.36 11.85 9.00
CA SER A 132 12.86 12.00 10.36
C SER A 132 13.06 10.63 10.99
N ARG A 133 14.06 10.51 11.87
CA ARG A 133 14.41 9.26 12.53
C ARG A 133 14.49 9.47 14.03
N THR A 134 13.69 8.70 14.77
CA THR A 134 13.68 8.68 16.23
C THR A 134 14.05 7.28 16.70
N GLY A 135 15.30 7.12 17.17
CA GLY A 135 15.87 5.80 17.43
C GLY A 135 15.98 4.97 16.15
N GLU A 136 15.29 3.83 16.10
CA GLU A 136 15.22 2.94 14.93
C GLU A 136 13.96 3.17 14.07
N ARG A 137 13.07 4.07 14.47
CA ARG A 137 11.80 4.34 13.79
C ARG A 137 11.91 5.53 12.85
N TYR A 138 11.29 5.41 11.69
CA TYR A 138 11.25 6.42 10.65
C TYR A 138 9.85 7.01 10.54
N ASP A 139 9.79 8.34 10.51
CA ASP A 139 8.60 9.08 10.08
C ASP A 139 8.91 9.70 8.73
N ILE A 140 8.05 9.45 7.75
CA ILE A 140 8.21 9.90 6.36
C ILE A 140 7.00 10.74 5.98
N THR A 141 7.26 11.92 5.43
CA THR A 141 6.25 12.76 4.78
C THR A 141 6.58 12.91 3.30
N LEU A 142 5.62 12.60 2.44
CA LEU A 142 5.74 12.72 0.99
C LEU A 142 4.66 13.65 0.43
N LEU A 143 5.09 14.67 -0.31
CA LEU A 143 4.21 15.63 -0.96
C LEU A 143 4.17 15.38 -2.47
N THR A 144 2.99 15.53 -3.07
CA THR A 144 2.81 15.45 -4.53
C THR A 144 1.80 16.49 -4.98
N THR A 145 2.03 17.09 -6.14
CA THR A 145 1.03 17.92 -6.81
C THR A 145 0.37 17.09 -7.89
N VAL A 146 -0.96 17.02 -7.88
CA VAL A 146 -1.77 16.36 -8.90
C VAL A 146 -2.60 17.39 -9.62
N THR A 147 -2.80 17.21 -10.93
CA THR A 147 -3.66 18.07 -11.74
C THR A 147 -5.06 17.46 -11.87
N ARG A 148 -6.01 18.27 -12.33
CA ARG A 148 -7.35 17.82 -12.71
C ARG A 148 -7.27 16.93 -13.94
N THR A 149 -7.25 15.62 -13.71
CA THR A 149 -7.19 14.58 -14.76
C THR A 149 -8.39 13.64 -14.64
N ASN A 150 -8.43 12.57 -15.43
CA ASN A 150 -9.45 11.52 -15.31
C ASN A 150 -9.32 10.71 -14.01
N SER A 151 -8.16 10.76 -13.34
CA SER A 151 -7.98 10.11 -12.05
C SER A 151 -8.30 11.10 -10.93
N SER A 152 -9.31 10.78 -10.11
CA SER A 152 -9.62 11.50 -8.88
C SER A 152 -9.15 10.75 -7.63
N LEU A 153 -8.87 9.46 -7.75
CA LEU A 153 -8.48 8.58 -6.65
C LEU A 153 -6.97 8.36 -6.67
N PHE A 154 -6.33 8.72 -5.57
CA PHE A 154 -4.89 8.56 -5.39
C PHE A 154 -4.61 7.69 -4.19
N HIS A 155 -3.56 6.87 -4.32
CA HIS A 155 -3.10 5.95 -3.29
C HIS A 155 -1.73 6.38 -2.79
N CYS A 156 -1.58 6.57 -1.49
CA CYS A 156 -0.25 6.56 -0.89
C CYS A 156 0.10 5.15 -0.45
N VAL A 157 1.21 4.61 -0.94
CA VAL A 157 1.65 3.25 -0.69
C VAL A 157 2.96 3.27 0.09
N ALA A 158 2.99 2.57 1.22
CA ALA A 158 4.19 2.35 2.01
C ALA A 158 4.60 0.87 1.93
N THR A 159 5.85 0.62 1.54
CA THR A 159 6.38 -0.73 1.28
C THR A 159 7.64 -0.98 2.11
N GLN A 160 7.69 -2.12 2.81
CA GLN A 160 8.89 -2.66 3.47
C GLN A 160 9.16 -4.05 2.90
N GLU A 161 9.98 -4.10 1.85
CA GLU A 161 10.26 -5.33 1.10
C GLU A 161 10.92 -6.41 1.97
N GLU A 162 11.88 -6.03 2.83
CA GLU A 162 12.62 -6.99 3.68
C GLU A 162 11.72 -7.87 4.57
N MET A 163 10.53 -7.38 4.92
CA MET A 163 9.56 -8.09 5.74
C MET A 163 8.27 -8.45 5.00
N GLY A 164 8.24 -8.26 3.68
CA GLY A 164 7.09 -8.59 2.84
C GLY A 164 5.84 -7.79 3.22
N HIS A 165 6.00 -6.53 3.66
CA HIS A 165 4.93 -5.69 4.14
C HIS A 165 4.60 -4.58 3.14
N VAL A 166 3.31 -4.37 2.90
CA VAL A 166 2.79 -3.21 2.16
C VAL A 166 1.48 -2.75 2.78
N THR A 167 1.31 -1.45 2.93
CA THR A 167 0.05 -0.85 3.34
C THR A 167 -0.23 0.41 2.53
N ARG A 168 -1.49 0.83 2.46
CA ARG A 168 -1.88 1.99 1.66
C ARG A 168 -3.09 2.70 2.25
N ASP A 169 -3.18 3.99 1.98
CA ASP A 169 -4.41 4.76 2.15
C ASP A 169 -4.76 5.49 0.85
N GLN A 170 -6.01 5.89 0.72
CA GLN A 170 -6.53 6.50 -0.49
C GLN A 170 -7.21 7.83 -0.22
N ILE A 171 -7.13 8.73 -1.18
CA ILE A 171 -7.79 10.04 -1.12
C ILE A 171 -8.45 10.36 -2.46
N ASP A 172 -9.67 10.88 -2.39
CA ASP A 172 -10.45 11.32 -3.55
C ASP A 172 -10.39 12.85 -3.65
N VAL A 173 -9.86 13.36 -4.76
CA VAL A 173 -9.72 14.79 -5.03
C VAL A 173 -10.88 15.24 -5.92
N ARG A 174 -11.79 16.03 -5.35
CA ARG A 174 -12.95 16.57 -6.07
C ARG A 174 -12.77 18.06 -6.33
N TYR A 175 -12.79 18.41 -7.61
CA TYR A 175 -12.83 19.80 -8.08
C TYR A 175 -14.28 20.28 -8.13
N CYS A 176 -14.56 21.46 -7.59
CA CYS A 176 -15.87 22.08 -7.75
C CYS A 176 -15.99 22.66 -9.17
N GLU A 177 -17.04 22.30 -9.91
CA GLU A 177 -17.35 22.98 -11.17
C GLU A 177 -17.89 24.38 -10.90
N LYS A 178 -17.38 25.37 -11.65
CA LYS A 178 -17.98 26.72 -11.66
C LYS A 178 -19.35 26.63 -12.31
N THR A 179 -20.41 26.92 -11.57
CA THR A 179 -21.73 27.18 -12.15
C THR A 179 -21.61 28.37 -13.10
N SER A 180 -21.87 28.18 -14.39
CA SER A 180 -21.91 29.27 -15.35
C SER A 180 -23.02 30.26 -14.94
N GLU A 181 -22.65 31.52 -14.76
CA GLU A 181 -23.62 32.60 -14.62
C GLU A 181 -24.44 32.65 -15.91
N VAL A 182 -25.69 32.17 -15.86
CA VAL A 182 -26.66 32.45 -16.91
C VAL A 182 -26.89 33.96 -16.89
N LYS A 183 -26.24 34.69 -17.81
CA LYS A 183 -26.51 36.11 -18.06
C LYS A 183 -27.98 36.26 -18.46
N SER A 184 -28.81 36.61 -17.47
CA SER A 184 -30.23 36.91 -17.67
C SER A 184 -30.37 38.09 -18.62
N ARG A 185 -30.82 37.81 -19.85
CA ARG A 185 -30.97 38.76 -20.95
C ARG A 185 -32.35 39.44 -20.90
N TYR A 186 -32.75 40.00 -19.76
CA TYR A 186 -33.88 40.93 -19.70
C TYR A 186 -33.35 42.36 -19.62
N GLY A 187 -33.00 42.89 -20.80
CA GLY A 187 -32.72 44.30 -20.97
C GLY A 187 -33.95 45.12 -20.61
N VAL A 188 -33.75 46.10 -19.73
CA VAL A 188 -34.74 47.13 -19.40
C VAL A 188 -35.05 47.94 -20.65
N GLY A 189 -36.17 47.63 -21.30
CA GLY A 189 -36.79 48.47 -22.32
C GLY A 189 -38.01 49.15 -21.73
N VAL A 190 -37.83 50.34 -21.15
CA VAL A 190 -38.96 51.19 -20.73
C VAL A 190 -39.57 51.81 -21.98
N LEU A 191 -40.75 51.36 -22.38
CA LEU A 191 -41.65 52.12 -23.25
C LEU A 191 -43.00 52.26 -22.56
N ILE A 192 -43.36 53.52 -22.34
CA ILE A 192 -44.56 54.00 -21.68
C ILE A 192 -45.78 53.67 -22.55
N GLY A 193 -46.79 53.00 -21.98
CA GLY A 193 -48.09 52.79 -22.61
C GLY A 193 -49.08 52.17 -21.63
N LEU A 194 -50.05 52.99 -21.20
CA LEU A 194 -51.05 52.70 -20.19
C LEU A 194 -52.07 51.60 -20.57
N TRP A 195 -52.57 50.92 -19.53
CA TRP A 195 -53.94 50.43 -19.29
C TRP A 195 -54.14 48.91 -19.08
N PHE A 196 -54.93 48.68 -18.02
CA PHE A 196 -55.74 47.52 -17.62
C PHE A 196 -55.13 46.45 -16.71
N SER A 197 -55.76 46.42 -15.53
CA SER A 197 -55.78 45.43 -14.47
C SER A 197 -55.67 43.98 -14.94
N GLY A 198 -54.74 43.24 -14.35
CA GLY A 198 -54.67 41.79 -14.49
C GLY A 198 -53.52 41.21 -13.69
N VAL A 199 -53.87 40.50 -12.62
CA VAL A 199 -52.98 39.83 -11.68
C VAL A 199 -52.03 38.86 -12.40
N ALA A 200 -50.72 39.00 -12.15
CA ALA A 200 -49.76 37.91 -12.31
C ALA A 200 -48.56 38.15 -11.37
N ALA A 201 -48.75 37.85 -10.08
CA ALA A 201 -47.64 37.70 -9.15
C ALA A 201 -46.95 36.36 -9.44
N THR A 202 -45.89 36.37 -10.26
CA THR A 202 -45.01 35.22 -10.43
C THR A 202 -43.95 35.24 -9.32
N LEU A 203 -44.03 34.26 -8.42
CA LEU A 203 -43.07 33.99 -7.35
C LEU A 203 -41.69 33.68 -7.95
N ALA A 204 -40.74 34.61 -7.79
CA ALA A 204 -39.33 34.34 -8.02
C ALA A 204 -38.79 33.54 -6.83
N LEU A 205 -38.64 32.22 -7.00
CA LEU A 205 -37.95 31.34 -6.04
C LEU A 205 -36.44 31.59 -6.11
N SER A 206 -35.91 32.21 -5.07
CA SER A 206 -34.48 32.38 -4.81
C SER A 206 -33.79 31.02 -4.67
N VAL A 207 -32.88 30.68 -5.59
CA VAL A 207 -31.95 29.55 -5.41
C VAL A 207 -30.88 29.99 -4.42
N ALA A 208 -31.13 29.73 -3.14
CA ALA A 208 -30.16 29.94 -2.07
C ALA A 208 -29.02 28.91 -2.20
N ALA A 209 -27.79 29.40 -2.24
CA ALA A 209 -26.56 28.64 -2.28
C ALA A 209 -26.49 27.59 -1.15
N LYS A 210 -26.63 26.32 -1.50
CA LYS A 210 -26.41 25.18 -0.61
C LYS A 210 -24.96 24.72 -0.72
N CYS A 211 -24.08 25.37 0.02
CA CYS A 211 -22.83 24.74 0.49
C CYS A 211 -22.64 25.06 1.97
N ILE A 212 -23.51 24.47 2.79
CA ILE A 212 -23.30 24.42 4.25
C ILE A 212 -22.23 23.35 4.50
N ARG A 213 -20.99 23.77 4.83
CA ARG A 213 -20.00 22.89 5.46
C ARG A 213 -20.48 22.55 6.88
N LYS A 214 -20.90 21.32 7.14
CA LYS A 214 -20.91 20.76 8.50
C LYS A 214 -19.55 20.11 8.75
N HIS A 215 -18.71 20.78 9.52
CA HIS A 215 -17.52 20.19 10.12
C HIS A 215 -18.00 19.29 11.28
N LYS A 216 -17.91 17.97 11.16
CA LYS A 216 -18.16 17.06 12.28
C LYS A 216 -16.85 16.95 13.09
N LYS A 217 -16.85 17.56 14.28
CA LYS A 217 -15.78 17.43 15.28
C LYS A 217 -15.81 15.99 15.79
N GLY A 218 -14.67 15.31 15.74
CA GLY A 218 -14.53 13.95 16.28
C GLY A 218 -14.69 13.95 17.79
N GLU A 219 -15.45 12.98 18.28
CA GLU A 219 -15.57 12.64 19.69
C GLU A 219 -14.73 11.39 19.91
N SER A 220 -13.86 11.49 20.90
CA SER A 220 -12.93 10.48 21.39
C SER A 220 -13.65 9.36 22.12
N GLU A 221 -13.24 8.12 21.85
CA GLU A 221 -13.22 7.03 22.83
C GLU A 221 -11.79 6.47 22.87
#